data_AF-A0A0L1KQE4-F1
#
_entry.id   AF-A0A0L1KQE4-F1
#
_cell.length_a   1.000
_cell.length_b   1.000
_cell.length_c   1.000
_cell.angle_alpha   90.00
_cell.angle_beta   90.00
_cell.angle_gamma   90.00
#
_symmetry.space_group_name_H-M   'P 1'
#
loop_
_entity.id
_entity.type
_entity.pdbx_description
1 polymer ?
#
loop_
_entity_poly.entity_id
_entity_poly.type
_entity_poly.pdbx_seq_one_letter_code
_entity_poly.pdbx_strand_id
1 'polypeptide(L)'
;MDRFYSPKSKVKAKTKSTKESKVERADSLRNSPLRDYCEWKSVRCVEGKVVRVDRTDRHDKVLDIHLLPPTVGDIHLTSCSLDYALHTRALPRALKYCRINRNRLRGSIGLRTLPEHLVHLNLSTNQLVGPVDLAELPRKLITLDLSDNRIRQ
;
A
#
# COMPACT_ATOMS: atom_id res chain seq x y z
N MET A 1 -21.48 -3.00 5.95
CA MET A 1 -20.79 -1.72 6.24
C MET A 1 -19.82 -1.48 5.10
N ASP A 2 -20.25 -0.68 4.15
CA ASP A 2 -19.77 -0.82 2.77
C ASP A 2 -18.82 0.32 2.40
N ARG A 3 -17.84 0.02 1.55
CA ARG A 3 -16.69 0.91 1.30
C ARG A 3 -17.08 2.04 0.34
N PHE A 4 -17.61 3.13 0.88
CA PHE A 4 -18.05 4.30 0.11
C PHE A 4 -16.90 4.95 -0.69
N TYR A 5 -16.99 4.89 -2.02
CA TYR A 5 -16.13 5.64 -2.95
C TYR A 5 -16.73 7.00 -3.32
N SER A 6 -15.88 7.95 -3.72
CA SER A 6 -16.29 9.30 -4.15
C SER A 6 -15.40 9.76 -5.31
N PRO A 7 -15.83 9.61 -6.59
CA PRO A 7 -15.16 10.21 -7.75
C PRO A 7 -15.39 11.73 -7.82
N LYS A 8 -14.70 12.41 -8.73
CA LYS A 8 -15.04 13.79 -9.12
C LYS A 8 -16.43 13.83 -9.77
N SER A 9 -17.20 14.88 -9.50
CA SER A 9 -18.62 14.97 -9.87
C SER A 9 -18.83 15.21 -11.38
N LYS A 10 -19.25 14.16 -12.09
CA LYS A 10 -19.98 14.24 -13.38
C LYS A 10 -21.23 13.35 -13.37
N VAL A 11 -22.05 13.48 -14.41
CA VAL A 11 -23.53 13.27 -14.36
C VAL A 11 -23.98 11.79 -14.25
N LYS A 12 -25.19 11.60 -13.71
CA LYS A 12 -25.84 10.32 -13.37
C LYS A 12 -26.09 9.37 -14.55
N ALA A 13 -26.05 8.07 -14.28
CA ALA A 13 -26.92 7.06 -14.89
C ALA A 13 -27.35 6.00 -13.85
N LYS A 14 -28.54 5.42 -14.02
CA LYS A 14 -29.04 4.20 -13.34
C LYS A 14 -28.94 3.02 -14.36
N THR A 15 -29.04 1.72 -14.05
CA THR A 15 -29.36 0.95 -12.81
C THR A 15 -28.41 -0.30 -12.80
N LYS A 16 -28.61 -1.51 -12.25
CA LYS A 16 -29.71 -2.22 -11.55
C LYS A 16 -29.13 -2.98 -10.33
N SER A 17 -29.42 -4.27 -10.14
CA SER A 17 -28.84 -5.14 -9.09
C SER A 17 -29.15 -6.62 -9.38
N THR A 18 -28.21 -7.52 -9.06
CA THR A 18 -28.40 -8.98 -8.98
C THR A 18 -27.45 -9.56 -7.92
N LYS A 19 -27.69 -10.80 -7.45
CA LYS A 19 -26.93 -11.46 -6.37
C LYS A 19 -25.94 -12.49 -6.91
N GLU A 20 -24.69 -12.47 -6.44
CA GLU A 20 -23.65 -13.48 -6.72
C GLU A 20 -22.94 -13.95 -5.43
N SER A 21 -22.16 -15.03 -5.51
CA SER A 21 -21.89 -15.91 -4.37
C SER A 21 -20.67 -15.51 -3.51
N LYS A 22 -20.41 -16.28 -2.44
CA LYS A 22 -19.24 -16.09 -1.57
C LYS A 22 -17.92 -16.55 -2.20
N VAL A 23 -17.94 -17.40 -3.23
CA VAL A 23 -16.71 -18.00 -3.80
C VAL A 23 -16.11 -17.07 -4.86
N GLU A 24 -16.93 -16.55 -5.78
CA GLU A 24 -16.52 -15.60 -6.83
C GLU A 24 -16.00 -14.26 -6.25
N ARG A 25 -16.29 -13.99 -4.97
CA ARG A 25 -15.92 -12.76 -4.25
C ARG A 25 -14.41 -12.59 -4.04
N ALA A 26 -13.62 -13.65 -4.20
CA ALA A 26 -12.15 -13.59 -4.12
C ALA A 26 -11.54 -13.07 -5.43
N ASP A 27 -11.87 -13.69 -6.56
CA ASP A 27 -11.29 -13.33 -7.88
C ASP A 27 -11.91 -12.06 -8.48
N SER A 28 -13.18 -11.74 -8.18
CA SER A 28 -13.79 -10.46 -8.57
C SER A 28 -13.13 -9.24 -7.91
N LEU A 29 -12.48 -9.41 -6.74
CA LEU A 29 -11.63 -8.36 -6.15
C LEU A 29 -10.29 -8.18 -6.87
N ARG A 30 -9.85 -9.19 -7.63
CA ARG A 30 -8.60 -9.17 -8.42
C ARG A 30 -8.80 -8.58 -9.82
N ASN A 31 -9.99 -8.77 -10.40
CA ASN A 31 -10.35 -8.32 -11.77
C ASN A 31 -11.38 -7.18 -11.85
N SER A 32 -11.87 -6.65 -10.73
CA SER A 32 -12.57 -5.36 -10.74
C SER A 32 -11.65 -4.30 -11.34
N PRO A 33 -12.09 -3.50 -12.33
CA PRO A 33 -11.22 -2.53 -12.98
C PRO A 33 -10.64 -1.57 -11.94
N LEU A 34 -9.32 -1.42 -11.94
CA LEU A 34 -8.56 -0.57 -11.03
C LEU A 34 -9.06 0.89 -11.18
N ARG A 35 -10.05 1.27 -10.36
CA ARG A 35 -10.70 2.59 -10.34
C ARG A 35 -9.63 3.67 -10.45
N ASP A 36 -9.61 4.35 -11.60
CA ASP A 36 -8.39 4.95 -12.13
C ASP A 36 -7.62 5.76 -11.08
N TYR A 37 -6.57 5.13 -10.55
CA TYR A 37 -5.71 5.73 -9.54
C TYR A 37 -5.00 6.97 -10.09
N CYS A 38 -4.86 7.09 -11.43
CA CYS A 38 -4.30 8.26 -12.10
C CYS A 38 -5.22 9.50 -12.02
N GLU A 39 -6.49 9.37 -11.58
CA GLU A 39 -7.31 10.53 -11.23
C GLU A 39 -6.87 11.21 -9.91
N TRP A 40 -6.12 10.53 -9.04
CA TRP A 40 -5.77 11.02 -7.70
C TRP A 40 -4.56 11.96 -7.80
N LYS A 41 -4.63 13.15 -7.20
CA LYS A 41 -3.52 14.14 -7.24
C LYS A 41 -2.22 13.62 -6.62
N SER A 42 -2.34 12.66 -5.71
CA SER A 42 -1.27 12.03 -4.94
C SER A 42 -0.60 10.86 -5.68
N VAL A 43 -1.07 10.50 -6.87
CA VAL A 43 -0.61 9.33 -7.62
C VAL A 43 -0.02 9.73 -8.96
N ARG A 44 1.10 9.11 -9.34
CA ARG A 44 1.73 9.29 -10.65
C ARG A 44 1.65 8.00 -11.46
N CYS A 45 1.15 8.14 -12.68
CA CYS A 45 1.11 7.09 -13.67
C CYS A 45 2.01 7.39 -14.87
N VAL A 46 2.46 6.32 -15.54
CA VAL A 46 3.10 6.34 -16.86
C VAL A 46 2.42 5.25 -17.68
N GLU A 47 1.94 5.57 -18.89
CA GLU A 47 1.17 4.63 -19.73
C GLU A 47 -0.04 3.97 -19.01
N GLY A 48 -0.73 4.72 -18.15
CA GLY A 48 -1.83 4.20 -17.33
C GLY A 48 -1.43 3.25 -16.19
N LYS A 49 -0.13 2.93 -16.04
CA LYS A 49 0.41 2.10 -14.95
C LYS A 49 0.79 3.01 -13.79
N VAL A 50 0.32 2.70 -12.58
CA VAL A 50 0.78 3.41 -11.37
C VAL A 50 2.24 3.07 -11.13
N VAL A 51 3.11 4.08 -11.14
CA VAL A 51 4.56 3.92 -10.88
C VAL A 51 4.96 4.48 -9.51
N ARG A 52 4.21 5.46 -9.00
CA ARG A 52 4.53 6.16 -7.76
C ARG A 52 3.29 6.67 -7.03
N VAL A 53 3.34 6.60 -5.71
CA VAL A 53 2.36 7.14 -4.79
C VAL A 53 3.07 8.09 -3.82
N ASP A 54 2.69 9.36 -3.82
CA ASP A 54 3.11 10.35 -2.81
C ASP A 54 1.97 10.60 -1.79
N ARG A 55 2.14 11.56 -0.88
CA ARG A 55 1.17 11.86 0.19
C ARG A 55 -0.22 12.14 -0.38
N THR A 56 -1.20 11.34 0.07
CA THR A 56 -2.63 11.54 -0.13
C THR A 56 -3.10 12.88 0.43
N ASP A 57 -3.95 13.61 -0.31
CA ASP A 57 -4.64 14.82 0.18
C ASP A 57 -5.48 14.46 1.43
N ARG A 58 -5.84 15.44 2.27
CA ARG A 58 -6.77 15.20 3.42
C ARG A 58 -8.16 14.74 2.96
N HIS A 59 -8.47 14.93 1.67
CA HIS A 59 -9.71 14.52 1.02
C HIS A 59 -9.58 13.18 0.27
N ASP A 60 -8.36 12.71 0.00
CA ASP A 60 -8.10 11.38 -0.56
C ASP A 60 -8.39 10.33 0.53
N LYS A 61 -8.79 9.11 0.12
CA LYS A 61 -9.18 8.06 1.08
C LYS A 61 -7.96 7.27 1.55
N VAL A 62 -8.00 6.80 2.81
CA VAL A 62 -6.93 6.02 3.45
C VAL A 62 -6.51 4.88 2.53
N LEU A 63 -5.27 4.93 2.05
CA LEU A 63 -4.75 4.03 1.03
C LEU A 63 -4.16 2.77 1.68
N ASP A 64 -4.77 1.63 1.39
CA ASP A 64 -4.22 0.31 1.70
C ASP A 64 -3.17 -0.06 0.64
N ILE A 65 -1.89 -0.01 1.03
CA ILE A 65 -0.78 -0.25 0.10
C ILE A 65 -0.73 -1.69 -0.43
N HIS A 66 -1.41 -2.64 0.22
CA HIS A 66 -1.50 -4.03 -0.25
C HIS A 66 -2.42 -4.19 -1.46
N LEU A 67 -3.20 -3.15 -1.79
CA LEU A 67 -4.06 -3.09 -2.98
C LEU A 67 -3.41 -2.32 -4.14
N LEU A 68 -2.17 -1.85 -3.99
CA LEU A 68 -1.45 -1.14 -5.05
C LEU A 68 -1.00 -2.10 -6.16
N PRO A 69 -1.03 -1.68 -7.43
CA PRO A 69 -0.51 -2.47 -8.54
C PRO A 69 0.94 -2.90 -8.31
N PRO A 70 1.35 -4.10 -8.76
CA PRO A 70 2.72 -4.59 -8.57
C PRO A 70 3.79 -3.74 -9.30
N THR A 71 3.37 -2.83 -10.18
CA THR A 71 4.19 -1.86 -10.93
C THR A 71 4.69 -0.67 -10.09
N VAL A 72 4.15 -0.44 -8.89
CA VAL A 72 4.55 0.71 -8.07
C VAL A 72 5.99 0.56 -7.58
N GLY A 73 6.86 1.49 -8.00
CA GLY A 73 8.27 1.56 -7.63
C GLY A 73 8.55 2.46 -6.42
N ASP A 74 7.75 3.51 -6.24
CA ASP A 74 7.92 4.53 -5.20
C ASP A 74 6.65 4.66 -4.34
N ILE A 75 6.79 4.63 -3.01
CA ILE A 75 5.72 4.97 -2.05
C ILE A 75 6.25 5.97 -1.02
N HIS A 76 5.60 7.13 -0.90
CA HIS A 76 5.90 8.18 0.09
C HIS A 76 4.63 8.62 0.83
N LEU A 77 4.25 7.86 1.86
CA LEU A 77 3.04 8.08 2.66
C LEU A 77 3.36 8.54 4.10
N THR A 78 4.38 9.39 4.25
CA THR A 78 4.77 9.96 5.56
C THR A 78 3.64 10.79 6.17
N SER A 79 3.24 10.47 7.41
CA SER A 79 2.17 11.17 8.14
C SER A 79 0.82 11.23 7.41
N CYS A 80 0.36 10.08 6.91
CA CYS A 80 -0.94 9.92 6.23
C CYS A 80 -2.01 9.26 7.12
N SER A 81 -1.75 9.13 8.42
CA SER A 81 -2.65 8.51 9.41
C SER A 81 -3.07 7.06 9.08
N LEU A 82 -2.22 6.30 8.39
CA LEU A 82 -2.50 4.91 8.02
C LEU A 82 -2.56 4.02 9.27
N ASP A 83 -3.68 3.34 9.50
CA ASP A 83 -3.96 2.53 10.69
C ASP A 83 -4.48 1.13 10.30
N TYR A 84 -3.55 0.24 9.93
CA TYR A 84 -3.84 -1.15 9.56
C TYR A 84 -2.63 -2.06 9.80
N ALA A 85 -2.85 -3.38 9.68
CA ALA A 85 -1.78 -4.36 9.78
C ALA A 85 -0.94 -4.39 8.49
N LEU A 86 0.36 -4.08 8.60
CA LEU A 86 1.32 -4.15 7.51
C LEU A 86 1.70 -5.60 7.22
N HIS A 87 1.68 -6.00 5.95
CA HIS A 87 2.13 -7.30 5.49
C HIS A 87 3.23 -7.10 4.44
N THR A 88 4.50 -7.25 4.84
CA THR A 88 5.67 -7.11 3.95
C THR A 88 5.59 -7.97 2.69
N ARG A 89 5.02 -9.18 2.81
CA ARG A 89 4.74 -10.09 1.68
C ARG A 89 3.77 -9.54 0.61
N ALA A 90 2.97 -8.53 0.95
CA ALA A 90 1.98 -7.91 0.07
C ALA A 90 2.39 -6.50 -0.41
N LEU A 91 3.68 -6.13 -0.27
CA LEU A 91 4.23 -4.95 -0.92
C LEU A 91 4.35 -5.15 -2.45
N PRO A 92 4.18 -4.09 -3.28
CA PRO A 92 4.38 -4.15 -4.72
C PRO A 92 5.74 -4.73 -5.12
N ARG A 93 5.75 -5.58 -6.16
CA ARG A 93 6.94 -6.36 -6.54
C ARG A 93 8.03 -5.52 -7.23
N ALA A 94 7.66 -4.40 -7.86
CA ALA A 94 8.59 -3.44 -8.44
C ALA A 94 9.15 -2.39 -7.45
N LEU A 95 8.75 -2.43 -6.17
CA LEU A 95 9.04 -1.41 -5.16
C LEU A 95 10.56 -1.27 -4.90
N LYS A 96 11.08 -0.06 -5.11
CA LYS A 96 12.47 0.35 -4.88
C LYS A 96 12.61 1.28 -3.68
N TYR A 97 11.67 2.21 -3.52
CA TYR A 97 11.73 3.25 -2.49
C TYR A 97 10.42 3.32 -1.71
N CYS A 98 10.48 3.10 -0.40
CA CYS A 98 9.32 2.99 0.46
C CYS A 98 9.52 3.82 1.74
N ARG A 99 8.78 4.93 1.90
CA ARG A 99 8.75 5.76 3.11
C ARG A 99 7.31 5.86 3.60
N ILE A 100 7.01 5.17 4.70
CA ILE A 100 5.66 5.12 5.30
C ILE A 100 5.75 5.41 6.81
N ASN A 101 6.70 6.26 7.18
CA ASN A 101 6.97 6.65 8.55
C ASN A 101 5.95 7.63 9.13
N ARG A 102 5.91 7.71 10.47
CA ARG A 102 4.98 8.56 11.23
C ARG A 102 3.51 8.21 10.95
N ASN A 103 3.18 6.93 10.98
CA ASN A 103 1.83 6.39 10.82
C ASN A 103 1.46 5.51 12.04
N ARG A 104 0.42 4.68 11.92
CA ARG A 104 -0.07 3.76 12.95
C ARG A 104 -0.05 2.31 12.48
N LEU A 105 0.83 1.98 11.54
CA LEU A 105 0.94 0.62 11.00
C LEU A 105 1.35 -0.36 12.11
N ARG A 106 0.67 -1.51 12.15
CA ARG A 106 0.84 -2.56 13.19
C ARG A 106 1.14 -3.92 12.55
N GLY A 107 1.43 -4.92 13.38
CA GLY A 107 1.78 -6.28 12.92
C GLY A 107 3.30 -6.48 12.81
N SER A 108 3.71 -7.67 12.35
CA SER A 108 5.11 -8.10 12.31
C SER A 108 5.79 -7.91 10.95
N ILE A 109 7.11 -7.70 10.99
CA ILE A 109 7.93 -7.38 9.82
C ILE A 109 8.67 -8.64 9.35
N GLY A 110 8.29 -9.21 8.21
CA GLY A 110 9.01 -10.33 7.60
C GLY A 110 10.01 -9.84 6.57
N LEU A 111 11.25 -9.50 6.97
CA LEU A 111 12.26 -8.92 6.06
C LEU A 111 12.60 -9.84 4.87
N ARG A 112 12.63 -11.16 5.09
CA ARG A 112 12.75 -12.23 4.06
C ARG A 112 11.69 -12.16 2.93
N THR A 113 10.58 -11.45 3.14
CA THR A 113 9.46 -11.37 2.17
C THR A 113 9.41 -10.05 1.36
N LEU A 114 10.37 -9.15 1.63
CA LEU A 114 10.48 -7.86 0.96
C LEU A 114 10.75 -8.03 -0.55
N PRO A 115 10.39 -7.03 -1.38
CA PRO A 115 10.75 -7.01 -2.79
C PRO A 115 12.27 -7.05 -3.01
N GLU A 116 12.74 -7.90 -3.92
CA GLU A 116 14.17 -8.10 -4.21
C GLU A 116 14.88 -6.82 -4.71
N HIS A 117 14.11 -5.91 -5.31
CA HIS A 117 14.59 -4.64 -5.87
C HIS A 117 14.50 -3.46 -4.90
N LEU A 118 14.14 -3.69 -3.63
CA LEU A 118 14.00 -2.66 -2.62
C LEU A 118 15.38 -2.09 -2.24
N VAL A 119 15.52 -0.77 -2.31
CA VAL A 119 16.77 -0.02 -2.07
C VAL A 119 16.70 0.78 -0.77
N HIS A 120 15.55 1.41 -0.49
CA HIS A 120 15.32 2.13 0.76
C HIS A 120 13.97 1.75 1.35
N LEU A 121 13.98 1.25 2.59
CA LEU A 121 12.78 1.00 3.39
C LEU A 121 12.82 1.86 4.66
N ASN A 122 11.83 2.73 4.82
CA ASN A 122 11.65 3.53 6.02
C ASN A 122 10.22 3.35 6.55
N LEU A 123 10.12 2.73 7.72
CA LEU A 123 8.89 2.44 8.46
C LEU A 123 8.93 3.04 9.88
N SER A 124 9.82 4.00 10.15
CA SER A 124 9.99 4.55 11.50
C SER A 124 8.76 5.26 12.04
N THR A 125 8.67 5.40 13.37
CA THR A 125 7.52 6.04 14.06
C THR A 125 6.19 5.36 13.65
N ASN A 126 6.06 4.09 14.02
CA ASN A 126 4.87 3.25 13.76
C ASN A 126 4.61 2.33 14.98
N GLN A 127 3.73 1.34 14.84
CA GLN A 127 3.36 0.38 15.89
C GLN A 127 3.70 -1.07 15.51
N LEU A 128 4.73 -1.27 14.70
CA LEU A 128 5.19 -2.59 14.25
C LEU A 128 5.86 -3.35 15.41
N VAL A 129 5.75 -4.68 15.42
CA VAL A 129 6.07 -5.55 16.57
C VAL A 129 6.81 -6.83 16.16
N GLY A 130 7.33 -7.54 17.15
CA GLY A 130 7.93 -8.86 17.00
C GLY A 130 9.44 -8.84 16.72
N PRO A 131 10.08 -10.02 16.66
CA PRO A 131 11.49 -10.16 16.31
C PRO A 131 11.70 -9.79 14.84
N VAL A 132 12.89 -9.28 14.54
CA VAL A 132 13.27 -8.84 13.19
C VAL A 132 14.54 -9.57 12.80
N ASP A 133 14.36 -10.59 11.95
CA ASP A 133 15.46 -11.39 11.42
C ASP A 133 16.19 -10.62 10.30
N LEU A 134 17.46 -10.31 10.56
CA LEU A 134 18.37 -9.56 9.68
C LEU A 134 19.28 -10.48 8.84
N ALA A 135 19.21 -11.80 8.98
CA ALA A 135 20.09 -12.74 8.28
C ALA A 135 19.89 -12.75 6.75
N GLU A 136 18.70 -12.40 6.29
CA GLU A 136 18.33 -12.36 4.86
C GLU A 136 17.61 -11.05 4.52
N LEU A 137 18.36 -10.13 3.92
CA LEU A 137 17.89 -8.85 3.38
C LEU A 137 17.94 -8.87 1.84
N PRO A 138 17.07 -8.13 1.13
CA PRO A 138 17.21 -7.92 -0.31
C PRO A 138 18.60 -7.39 -0.69
N ARG A 139 19.26 -8.00 -1.67
CA ARG A 139 20.65 -7.69 -2.08
C ARG A 139 20.89 -6.23 -2.50
N LYS A 140 19.84 -5.47 -2.78
CA LYS A 140 19.90 -4.06 -3.21
C LYS A 140 19.56 -3.07 -2.08
N LEU A 141 19.25 -3.55 -0.87
CA LEU A 141 18.82 -2.72 0.25
C LEU A 141 20.01 -1.94 0.83
N ILE A 142 20.01 -0.62 0.63
CA ILE A 142 21.04 0.30 1.13
C ILE A 142 20.63 0.89 2.49
N THR A 143 19.34 1.12 2.73
CA THR A 143 18.85 1.63 4.02
C THR A 143 17.59 0.91 4.50
N LEU A 144 17.60 0.60 5.80
CA LEU A 144 16.48 0.05 6.55
C LEU A 144 16.31 0.89 7.82
N ASP A 145 15.27 1.71 7.88
CA ASP A 145 14.89 2.47 9.06
C ASP A 145 13.60 1.91 9.68
N LEU A 146 13.73 1.41 10.90
CA LEU A 146 12.68 0.84 11.72
C LEU A 146 12.56 1.54 13.10
N SER A 147 13.17 2.72 13.29
CA SER A 147 13.17 3.41 14.59
C SER A 147 11.76 3.69 15.13
N ASP A 148 11.63 3.92 16.43
CA ASP A 148 10.37 4.36 17.04
C ASP A 148 9.17 3.42 16.73
N ASN A 149 9.45 2.12 16.74
CA ASN A 149 8.48 1.03 16.65
C ASN A 149 8.48 0.21 17.96
N ARG A 150 7.61 -0.80 18.06
CA ARG A 150 7.52 -1.73 19.21
C ARG A 150 8.21 -3.07 18.91
N ILE A 151 9.25 -3.03 18.09
CA ILE A 151 10.12 -4.18 17.79
C ILE A 151 10.84 -4.60 19.07
N ARG A 152 10.95 -5.91 19.28
CA ARG A 152 11.69 -6.52 20.39
C ARG A 152 12.38 -7.77 19.84
N GLN A 153 13.66 -7.94 20.15
CA GLN A 153 14.39 -9.18 19.96
C GLN A 153 14.30 -9.99 21.27
#